data_AF-A0A2S8SAQ6-F1
#
_entry.id   AF-A0A2S8SAQ6-F1
#
_cell.length_a   1.000
_cell.length_b   1.000
_cell.length_c   1.000
_cell.angle_alpha   90.00
_cell.angle_beta   90.00
_cell.angle_gamma   90.00
#
_symmetry.space_group_name_H-M   'P 1'
#
loop_
_entity.id
_entity.type
_entity.pdbx_description
1 polymer ?
#
loop_
_entity_poly.entity_id
_entity_poly.type
_entity_poly.pdbx_seq_one_letter_code
_entity_poly.pdbx_strand_id
1 'polypeptide(L)'
;MLRNWFEQPWRGGFVESQLRLIGLDWTVPEISTLSRRQKTLAVNIPYRGSKGPLHLLIDSTGIKVEGQWHARNHGGAKQRVWRKIHLRIDEQTLEVRAVEITGSQIGHAPVLPDLLDQIPADQEIGSVTADGAYDT
;
A
#
# COMPACT_ATOMS: atom_id res chain seq x y z
N MET A 1 40.98 2.82 2.23
CA MET A 1 40.26 4.04 1.79
C MET A 1 38.82 3.64 1.46
N LEU A 2 38.01 3.43 2.51
CA LEU A 2 36.59 3.06 2.44
C LEU A 2 35.83 4.24 3.02
N ARG A 3 35.39 5.17 2.18
CA ARG A 3 34.54 6.27 2.60
C ARG A 3 33.41 6.40 1.59
N ASN A 4 32.19 6.47 2.14
CA ASN A 4 30.98 6.97 1.53
C ASN A 4 30.18 5.96 0.71
N TRP A 5 29.44 5.08 1.40
CA TRP A 5 28.40 4.26 0.79
C TRP A 5 26.97 4.57 1.26
N PHE A 6 26.75 5.45 2.25
CA PHE A 6 25.40 5.64 2.82
C PHE A 6 25.07 7.08 3.24
N GLU A 7 25.32 8.06 2.37
CA GLU A 7 24.90 9.46 2.61
C GLU A 7 24.25 10.11 1.38
N GLN A 8 23.30 9.45 0.72
CA GLN A 8 22.46 10.10 -0.29
C GLN A 8 20.97 9.83 -0.04
N PRO A 9 20.10 10.84 -0.16
CA PRO A 9 18.66 10.65 -0.05
C PRO A 9 18.24 9.68 -1.16
N TRP A 10 17.44 8.66 -0.86
CA TRP A 10 16.91 7.66 -1.80
C TRP A 10 16.61 8.24 -3.20
N ARG A 11 17.55 8.12 -4.16
CA ARG A 11 17.48 8.75 -5.48
C ARG A 11 18.35 7.97 -6.47
N GLY A 12 17.76 7.43 -7.54
CA GLY A 12 18.41 7.02 -8.80
C GLY A 12 19.56 6.00 -8.74
N GLY A 13 20.70 6.36 -8.16
CA GLY A 13 21.97 5.64 -8.26
C GLY A 13 21.98 4.24 -7.65
N PHE A 14 21.14 3.94 -6.66
CA PHE A 14 21.00 2.57 -6.15
C PHE A 14 20.29 1.64 -7.14
N VAL A 15 19.22 2.13 -7.78
CA VAL A 15 18.52 1.34 -8.80
C VAL A 15 19.42 1.17 -10.03
N GLU A 16 20.18 2.21 -10.39
CA GLU A 16 21.15 2.15 -11.47
C GLU A 16 22.26 1.13 -11.20
N SER A 17 22.80 1.09 -9.97
CA SER A 17 23.83 0.12 -9.60
C SER A 17 23.29 -1.31 -9.61
N GLN A 18 22.03 -1.53 -9.20
CA GLN A 18 21.39 -2.83 -9.31
C GLN A 18 21.19 -3.27 -10.76
N LEU A 19 20.68 -2.38 -11.63
CA LEU A 19 20.49 -2.69 -13.06
C LEU A 19 21.80 -3.08 -13.74
N ARG A 20 22.89 -2.35 -13.45
CA ARG A 20 24.24 -2.72 -13.93
C ARG A 20 24.68 -4.09 -13.40
N LEU A 21 24.41 -4.39 -12.12
CA LEU A 21 24.81 -5.65 -11.50
C LEU A 21 24.09 -6.86 -12.13
N ILE A 22 22.85 -6.70 -12.58
CA ILE A 22 22.09 -7.73 -13.29
C ILE A 22 22.21 -7.67 -14.82
N GLY A 23 23.10 -6.81 -15.35
CA GLY A 23 23.39 -6.71 -16.79
C GLY A 23 22.29 -6.06 -17.63
N LEU A 24 21.41 -5.26 -17.02
CA LEU A 24 20.36 -4.53 -17.72
C LEU A 24 20.76 -3.08 -18.00
N ASP A 25 20.76 -2.70 -19.27
CA ASP A 25 21.03 -1.32 -19.73
C ASP A 25 19.74 -0.49 -19.80
N TRP A 26 19.02 -0.41 -18.67
CA TRP A 26 17.76 0.33 -18.59
C TRP A 26 17.95 1.68 -17.93
N THR A 27 17.35 2.72 -18.51
CA THR A 27 17.33 4.06 -17.93
C THR A 27 16.50 4.09 -16.66
N VAL A 28 17.08 4.56 -15.55
CA VAL A 28 16.35 4.75 -14.30
C VAL A 28 15.47 6.00 -14.41
N PRO A 29 14.14 5.88 -14.23
CA PRO A 29 13.26 7.04 -14.29
C PRO A 29 13.47 7.97 -13.09
N GLU A 30 13.44 9.28 -13.33
CA GLU A 30 13.45 10.25 -12.24
C GLU A 30 12.20 10.16 -11.37
N ILE A 31 12.30 10.64 -10.14
CA ILE A 31 11.19 10.68 -9.17
C ILE A 31 9.96 11.39 -9.76
N SER A 32 10.17 12.45 -10.55
CA SER A 32 9.07 13.17 -11.20
C SER A 32 8.31 12.28 -12.20
N THR A 33 9.02 11.43 -12.93
CA THR A 33 8.45 10.46 -13.89
C THR A 33 7.65 9.39 -13.15
N LEU A 34 8.20 8.83 -12.07
CA LEU A 34 7.49 7.87 -11.22
C LEU A 34 6.22 8.47 -10.60
N SER A 35 6.31 9.69 -10.07
CA SER A 35 5.17 10.39 -9.46
C SER A 35 4.05 10.69 -10.45
N ARG A 36 4.37 11.12 -11.69
CA ARG A 36 3.36 11.30 -12.75
C ARG A 36 2.71 9.98 -13.13
N ARG A 37 3.49 8.91 -13.27
CA ARG A 37 2.97 7.57 -13.59
C ARG A 37 2.05 7.04 -12.49
N GLN A 38 2.37 7.27 -11.22
CA GLN A 38 1.53 6.83 -10.10
C GLN A 38 0.09 7.37 -10.19
N LYS A 39 -0.13 8.55 -10.77
CA LYS A 39 -1.47 9.15 -10.92
C LYS A 39 -2.40 8.36 -11.84
N THR A 40 -1.85 7.61 -12.79
CA THR A 40 -2.61 6.85 -13.79
C THR A 40 -2.36 5.34 -13.70
N LEU A 41 -1.52 4.91 -12.77
CA LEU A 41 -1.20 3.51 -12.59
C LEU A 41 -2.42 2.80 -11.97
N ALA A 42 -3.10 1.99 -12.78
CA ALA A 42 -4.03 1.00 -12.27
C ALA A 42 -3.22 -0.08 -11.52
N VAL A 43 -3.33 -0.10 -10.20
CA VAL A 43 -2.72 -1.14 -9.38
C VAL A 43 -3.67 -2.32 -9.35
N ASN A 44 -3.28 -3.41 -10.02
CA ASN A 44 -3.95 -4.69 -9.91
C ASN A 44 -3.12 -5.59 -8.98
N ILE A 45 -3.75 -6.15 -7.94
CA ILE A 45 -3.11 -7.07 -7.01
C ILE A 45 -3.63 -8.47 -7.35
N PRO A 46 -2.90 -9.24 -8.18
CA PRO A 46 -3.37 -10.56 -8.60
C PRO A 46 -3.32 -11.54 -7.42
N TYR A 47 -4.26 -12.47 -7.42
CA TYR A 47 -4.34 -13.60 -6.49
C TYR A 47 -4.61 -14.88 -7.28
N ARG A 48 -4.28 -16.04 -6.74
CA ARG A 48 -4.41 -17.34 -7.42
C ARG A 48 -5.80 -17.97 -7.28
N GLY A 49 -6.56 -17.52 -6.27
CA GLY A 49 -7.92 -18.00 -5.99
C GLY A 49 -7.91 -19.06 -4.90
N SER A 50 -9.05 -19.23 -4.21
CA SER A 50 -9.20 -20.25 -3.18
C SER A 50 -9.95 -21.46 -3.72
N LYS A 51 -9.65 -22.65 -3.18
CA LYS A 51 -10.34 -23.90 -3.52
C LYS A 51 -11.55 -24.19 -2.64
N GLY A 52 -11.85 -23.31 -1.69
CA GLY A 52 -12.94 -23.46 -0.73
C GLY A 52 -13.34 -22.10 -0.14
N PRO A 53 -14.12 -22.13 0.96
CA PRO A 53 -14.54 -20.91 1.64
C PRO A 53 -13.33 -20.06 2.06
N LEU A 54 -13.44 -18.74 1.90
CA LEU A 54 -12.42 -17.81 2.37
C LEU A 54 -12.55 -17.57 3.87
N HIS A 55 -11.41 -17.57 4.56
CA HIS A 55 -11.30 -17.20 5.96
C HIS A 55 -10.52 -15.88 6.03
N LEU A 56 -11.23 -14.78 6.27
CA LEU A 56 -10.71 -13.46 5.94
C LEU A 56 -10.27 -12.71 7.19
N LEU A 57 -8.99 -12.36 7.22
CA LEU A 57 -8.39 -11.50 8.23
C LEU A 57 -8.44 -10.05 7.74
N ILE A 58 -8.91 -9.15 8.59
CA ILE A 58 -8.93 -7.72 8.32
C ILE A 58 -8.03 -7.04 9.34
N ASP A 59 -7.07 -6.27 8.83
CA ASP A 59 -6.19 -5.42 9.63
C ASP A 59 -6.12 -4.02 8.99
N SER A 60 -5.85 -3.00 9.80
CA SER A 60 -5.67 -1.64 9.28
C SER A 60 -4.41 -0.99 9.81
N THR A 61 -3.69 -0.34 8.91
CA THR A 61 -2.50 0.42 9.27
C THR A 61 -2.65 1.90 8.92
N GLY A 62 -2.21 2.76 9.84
CA GLY A 62 -2.18 4.19 9.65
C GLY A 62 -1.03 4.60 8.73
N ILE A 63 -1.34 5.19 7.59
CA ILE A 63 -0.36 5.82 6.71
C ILE A 63 -0.42 7.33 6.87
N LYS A 64 0.75 7.94 7.02
CA LYS A 64 0.90 9.39 7.05
C LYS A 64 0.94 9.93 5.63
N VAL A 65 -0.09 10.68 5.24
CA VAL A 65 -0.28 11.23 3.89
C VAL A 65 -0.15 12.74 3.94
N GLU A 66 0.79 13.28 3.16
CA GLU A 66 1.11 14.72 3.06
C GLU A 66 1.53 15.44 4.36
N GLY A 67 2.22 16.58 4.19
CA GLY A 67 2.61 17.48 5.27
C GLY A 67 4.10 17.82 5.26
N GLN A 68 5.00 16.84 5.33
CA GLN A 68 6.44 17.14 5.49
C GLN A 68 7.14 17.50 4.18
N TRP A 69 6.82 16.82 3.07
CA TRP A 69 7.41 17.12 1.76
C TRP A 69 6.88 18.44 1.18
N HIS A 70 5.56 18.66 1.27
CA HIS A 70 4.94 19.91 0.82
C HIS A 70 5.40 21.13 1.63
N ALA A 71 5.49 21.03 2.96
CA ALA A 71 6.04 22.10 3.78
C ALA A 71 7.50 22.42 3.45
N ARG A 72 8.30 21.39 3.15
CA ARG A 72 9.72 21.54 2.77
C ARG A 72 9.92 22.15 1.39
N ASN A 73 9.08 21.83 0.40
CA ASN A 73 9.32 22.20 -0.99
C ASN A 73 8.53 23.40 -1.48
N HIS A 74 7.37 23.70 -0.88
CA HIS A 74 6.44 24.69 -1.40
C HIS A 74 6.01 25.75 -0.38
N GLY A 75 6.63 25.79 0.82
CA GLY A 75 6.45 26.89 1.77
C GLY A 75 4.98 27.10 2.16
N GLY A 76 4.36 26.07 2.75
CA GLY A 76 2.99 26.17 3.25
C GLY A 76 2.74 25.21 4.41
N ALA A 77 2.00 25.67 5.42
CA ALA A 77 1.58 24.85 6.56
C ALA A 77 0.44 23.91 6.15
N LYS A 78 0.72 22.87 5.36
CA LYS A 78 -0.24 21.78 5.16
C LYS A 78 -0.18 20.84 6.37
N GLN A 79 -1.31 20.65 7.05
CA GLN A 79 -1.39 19.76 8.19
C GLN A 79 -1.08 18.31 7.80
N ARG A 80 -0.46 17.57 8.72
CA ARG A 80 -0.21 16.14 8.56
C ARG A 80 -1.56 15.43 8.54
N VAL A 81 -1.88 14.74 7.45
CA VAL A 81 -3.10 13.92 7.39
C VAL A 81 -2.70 12.47 7.60
N TRP A 82 -3.45 11.76 8.44
CA TRP A 82 -3.35 10.32 8.54
C TRP A 82 -4.52 9.69 7.79
N ARG A 83 -4.24 8.62 7.06
CA ARG A 83 -5.24 7.75 6.42
C ARG A 83 -5.05 6.34 6.97
N LYS A 84 -6.11 5.54 6.99
CA LYS A 84 -5.99 4.11 7.25
C LYS A 84 -6.05 3.36 5.94
N ILE A 85 -5.19 2.35 5.79
CA ILE A 85 -5.36 1.33 4.77
C ILE A 85 -5.85 0.08 5.47
N HIS A 86 -7.03 -0.38 5.09
CA HIS A 86 -7.62 -1.63 5.53
C HIS A 86 -7.26 -2.69 4.49
N LEU A 87 -6.58 -3.74 4.93
CA LEU A 87 -6.25 -4.88 4.09
C LEU A 87 -7.09 -6.06 4.53
N ARG A 88 -7.68 -6.74 3.55
CA ARG A 88 -8.33 -8.02 3.76
C ARG A 88 -7.48 -9.11 3.14
N ILE A 89 -7.11 -10.09 3.94
CA ILE A 89 -6.19 -11.16 3.57
C ILE A 89 -6.89 -12.50 3.80
N ASP A 90 -6.75 -13.43 2.87
CA ASP A 90 -7.15 -14.81 3.11
C ASP A 90 -6.14 -15.51 4.03
N GLU A 91 -6.61 -16.10 5.13
CA GLU A 91 -5.77 -16.71 6.17
C GLU A 91 -4.92 -17.86 5.63
N GLN A 92 -5.46 -18.64 4.68
CA GLN A 92 -4.79 -19.82 4.16
C GLN A 92 -3.67 -19.48 3.17
N THR A 93 -3.96 -18.55 2.24
CA THR A 93 -3.05 -18.21 1.15
C THR A 93 -2.16 -17.00 1.45
N LEU A 94 -2.54 -16.19 2.44
CA LEU A 94 -1.97 -14.88 2.73
C LEU A 94 -2.07 -13.89 1.56
N GLU A 95 -2.95 -14.16 0.60
CA GLU A 95 -3.20 -13.27 -0.53
C GLU A 95 -4.14 -12.12 -0.11
N VAL A 96 -3.82 -10.91 -0.57
CA VAL A 96 -4.71 -9.75 -0.40
C VAL A 96 -5.94 -9.96 -1.29
N ARG A 97 -7.12 -9.88 -0.67
CA ARG A 97 -8.42 -10.12 -1.32
C ARG A 97 -9.21 -8.83 -1.54
N ALA A 98 -9.00 -7.83 -0.69
CA ALA A 98 -9.62 -6.51 -0.82
C ALA A 98 -8.76 -5.45 -0.12
N VAL A 99 -8.86 -4.20 -0.57
CA VAL A 99 -8.16 -3.06 0.01
C VAL A 99 -9.09 -1.86 0.06
N GLU A 100 -9.12 -1.17 1.20
CA GLU A 100 -9.84 0.10 1.33
C GLU A 100 -8.96 1.17 1.99
N ILE A 101 -9.11 2.42 1.55
CA ILE A 101 -8.38 3.57 2.11
C ILE A 101 -9.36 4.59 2.66
N THR A 102 -9.27 4.85 3.96
CA THR A 102 -10.23 5.69 4.67
C THR A 102 -9.54 6.82 5.45
N GLY A 103 -10.34 7.72 6.03
CA GLY A 103 -9.85 8.67 7.03
C GLY A 103 -9.41 7.96 8.31
N SER A 104 -8.47 8.55 9.07
CA SER A 104 -7.91 7.95 10.28
C SER A 104 -8.93 7.61 11.38
N GLN A 105 -10.10 8.25 11.36
CA GLN A 105 -11.18 8.08 12.33
C GLN A 105 -12.09 6.88 12.05
N ILE A 106 -11.95 6.23 10.89
CA ILE A 106 -12.85 5.14 10.49
C ILE A 106 -12.29 3.81 11.05
N GLY A 107 -13.13 3.07 11.77
CA GLY A 107 -12.84 1.72 12.27
C GLY A 107 -13.08 0.63 11.21
N HIS A 108 -13.08 -0.64 11.60
CA HIS A 108 -13.29 -1.75 10.66
C HIS A 108 -14.74 -1.95 10.26
N ALA A 109 -15.68 -1.85 11.21
CA ALA A 109 -17.09 -2.14 10.97
C ALA A 109 -17.72 -1.33 9.82
N PRO A 110 -17.47 0.00 9.69
CA PRO A 110 -18.04 0.78 8.58
C PRO A 110 -17.47 0.43 7.20
N VAL A 111 -16.26 -0.15 7.14
CA VAL A 111 -15.52 -0.44 5.90
C VAL A 111 -15.77 -1.88 5.41
N LEU A 112 -16.31 -2.72 6.29
CA LEU A 112 -16.55 -4.13 6.00
C LEU A 112 -17.42 -4.36 4.74
N PRO A 113 -18.51 -3.61 4.49
CA PRO A 113 -19.31 -3.78 3.26
C PRO A 113 -18.47 -3.53 2.00
N ASP A 114 -17.74 -2.41 1.95
CA ASP A 114 -16.91 -2.05 0.79
C ASP A 114 -15.81 -3.11 0.54
N LEU A 115 -15.23 -3.67 1.61
CA LEU A 115 -14.27 -4.78 1.53
C LEU A 115 -14.90 -6.12 1.12
N LEU A 116 -16.20 -6.33 1.33
CA LEU A 116 -16.92 -7.53 0.91
C LEU A 116 -17.31 -7.44 -0.57
N ASP A 117 -17.69 -6.26 -1.04
CA ASP A 117 -18.11 -6.02 -2.43
C ASP A 117 -16.98 -6.24 -3.45
N GLN A 118 -15.72 -6.19 -3.00
CA GLN A 118 -14.55 -6.53 -3.81
C GLN A 118 -14.33 -8.06 -3.97
N ILE A 119 -15.00 -8.89 -3.16
CA ILE A 119 -14.91 -10.35 -3.27
C ILE A 119 -15.86 -10.83 -4.37
N PRO A 120 -15.42 -11.73 -5.28
CA PRO A 120 -16.31 -12.29 -6.30
C PRO A 120 -17.57 -12.91 -5.69
N ALA A 121 -18.74 -12.66 -6.28
CA ALA A 121 -20.03 -13.11 -5.74
C ALA A 121 -20.18 -14.65 -5.70
N ASP A 122 -19.39 -15.38 -6.51
CA ASP A 122 -19.32 -16.83 -6.55
C ASP A 122 -18.36 -17.43 -5.51
N GLN A 123 -17.59 -16.59 -4.80
CA GLN A 123 -16.64 -17.02 -3.79
C GLN A 123 -17.32 -17.08 -2.41
N GLU A 124 -17.42 -18.29 -1.85
CA GLU A 124 -17.95 -18.49 -0.51
C GLU A 124 -17.04 -17.87 0.56
N ILE A 125 -17.65 -17.23 1.56
CA ILE A 125 -16.96 -16.67 2.73
C ILE A 125 -17.33 -17.53 3.95
N GLY A 126 -16.34 -18.20 4.52
CA GLY A 126 -16.53 -19.05 5.70
C GLY A 126 -16.49 -18.26 7.01
N SER A 127 -15.51 -17.36 7.15
CA SER A 127 -15.40 -16.50 8.34
C SER A 127 -14.74 -15.16 8.02
N VAL A 128 -15.00 -14.19 8.88
CA VAL A 128 -14.33 -12.89 8.90
C VAL A 128 -13.84 -12.61 10.31
N THR A 129 -12.57 -12.24 10.44
CA THR A 129 -11.96 -11.88 11.70
C THR A 129 -11.26 -10.53 11.52
N ALA A 130 -11.65 -9.56 12.33
CA ALA A 130 -11.03 -8.25 12.40
C ALA A 130 -10.58 -8.02 13.84
N ASP A 131 -9.54 -7.22 14.04
CA ASP A 131 -9.25 -6.74 15.38
C ASP A 131 -10.36 -5.78 15.83
N GLY A 132 -10.88 -5.99 17.04
CA GLY A 132 -11.86 -5.08 17.65
C GLY A 132 -11.25 -3.77 18.14
N ALA A 133 -10.06 -3.40 17.66
CA ALA A 133 -9.34 -2.24 18.16
C ALA A 133 -9.90 -0.97 17.50
N TYR A 134 -10.61 -0.19 18.32
CA TYR A 134 -11.34 1.05 18.03
C TYR A 134 -12.78 0.89 17.54
N ASP A 135 -13.59 0.17 18.32
CA ASP A 135 -15.00 0.55 18.53
C ASP A 135 -15.07 1.63 19.65
N THR A 136 -15.10 2.90 19.27
CA THR A 136 -15.61 4.01 20.12
C THR A 136 -16.27 5.05 19.23
#